data_AF-A0A6C2TVR8-F1
#
_entry.id   AF-A0A6C2TVR8-F1
#
_cell.length_a   1.000
_cell.length_b   1.000
_cell.length_c   1.000
_cell.angle_alpha   90.00
_cell.angle_beta   90.00
_cell.angle_gamma   90.00
#
_symmetry.space_group_name_H-M   'P 1'
#
loop_
_entity.id
_entity.type
_entity.pdbx_description
1 polymer ?
#
loop_
_entity_poly.entity_id
_entity_poly.type
_entity_poly.pdbx_seq_one_letter_code
_entity_poly.pdbx_strand_id
1 'polypeptide(L)'
;MNKPFFAMALTALIAATVSVDAAQLKCKLVMPGDKSWDGAIVGRDGDWIEFSTGAGKRPIRVGASTIKELEFDVNIDQDKLNEMNRNREYERVISALDRIMAPYAEFSDIPSNLSQYNALLMELHYKVKDYDKTLDFAGKLAGDDRDPELQEQARFYQALAYIDAGRADEAQALMAKYGWDQNVGEDAPPEKLYIMAKLMALKKDYASAMELVAKIIAFNSQDPEWMQPAELFCAEIYTELGMFDSAEEVIRQISLLYKNTNEDDQAQKLKIQIEKLRAEKELQDSLETTEEA
;
A
#
# COMPACT_ATOMS: atom_id res chain seq x y z
N MET A 1 -51.69 -28.09 -57.90
CA MET A 1 -50.69 -27.37 -58.72
C MET A 1 -50.27 -26.10 -57.97
N ASN A 2 -48.95 -25.99 -57.75
CA ASN A 2 -48.15 -24.78 -57.55
C ASN A 2 -48.19 -23.97 -56.22
N LYS A 3 -47.16 -24.31 -55.41
CA LYS A 3 -46.16 -23.46 -54.70
C LYS A 3 -46.57 -22.69 -53.43
N PRO A 4 -45.91 -22.95 -52.28
CA PRO A 4 -45.82 -21.99 -51.18
C PRO A 4 -44.60 -21.06 -51.38
N PHE A 5 -44.82 -19.76 -51.16
CA PHE A 5 -43.76 -18.77 -51.03
C PHE A 5 -43.18 -18.82 -49.61
N PHE A 6 -41.87 -19.05 -49.52
CA PHE A 6 -41.06 -18.77 -48.34
C PHE A 6 -40.96 -17.26 -48.15
N ALA A 7 -41.43 -16.74 -47.01
CA ALA A 7 -41.09 -15.39 -46.54
C ALA A 7 -40.23 -15.55 -45.28
N MET A 8 -38.92 -15.41 -45.48
CA MET A 8 -37.89 -15.37 -44.46
C MET A 8 -37.93 -13.97 -43.82
N ALA A 9 -38.44 -13.84 -42.60
CA ALA A 9 -38.38 -12.59 -41.85
C ALA A 9 -36.99 -12.49 -41.19
N LEU A 10 -36.10 -11.73 -41.82
CA LEU A 10 -34.76 -11.44 -41.32
C LEU A 10 -34.85 -10.39 -40.20
N THR A 11 -34.30 -10.77 -39.06
CA THR A 11 -34.01 -9.97 -37.87
C THR A 11 -33.19 -8.74 -38.20
N ALA A 12 -33.61 -7.57 -37.73
CA ALA A 12 -32.77 -6.38 -37.63
C ALA A 12 -32.92 -5.80 -36.21
N LEU A 13 -32.24 -6.43 -35.25
CA LEU A 13 -32.00 -5.82 -33.96
C LEU A 13 -30.85 -4.83 -34.16
N ILE A 14 -31.17 -3.55 -34.33
CA ILE A 14 -30.16 -2.49 -34.30
C ILE A 14 -29.67 -2.40 -32.87
N ALA A 15 -28.51 -3.02 -32.60
CA ALA A 15 -27.74 -2.74 -31.40
C ALA A 15 -27.28 -1.29 -31.50
N ALA A 16 -27.94 -0.40 -30.74
CA ALA A 16 -27.41 0.92 -30.47
C ALA A 16 -26.13 0.74 -29.66
N THR A 17 -24.99 0.72 -30.33
CA THR A 17 -23.70 0.91 -29.68
C THR A 17 -23.69 2.32 -29.12
N VAL A 18 -23.93 2.44 -27.81
CA VAL A 18 -23.61 3.66 -27.07
C VAL A 18 -22.09 3.77 -27.14
N SER A 19 -21.58 4.58 -28.05
CA SER A 19 -20.20 5.04 -27.99
C SER A 19 -20.11 5.91 -26.75
N VAL A 20 -19.67 5.32 -25.64
CA VAL A 20 -19.13 6.09 -24.51
C VAL A 20 -17.95 6.84 -25.11
N ASP A 21 -18.08 8.15 -25.30
CA ASP A 21 -16.92 9.00 -25.60
C ASP A 21 -15.92 8.77 -24.47
N ALA A 22 -14.85 8.03 -24.76
CA ALA A 22 -13.76 7.84 -23.82
C ALA A 22 -13.25 9.23 -23.46
N ALA A 23 -13.27 9.57 -22.17
CA ALA A 23 -12.82 10.86 -21.70
C ALA A 23 -11.38 11.08 -22.20
N GLN A 24 -11.12 12.18 -22.89
CA GLN A 24 -9.78 12.46 -23.40
C GLN A 24 -8.84 12.69 -22.21
N LEU A 25 -7.89 11.77 -22.02
CA LEU A 25 -6.92 11.87 -20.93
C LEU A 25 -5.73 12.66 -21.41
N LYS A 26 -5.63 13.91 -20.97
CA LYS A 26 -4.48 14.77 -21.27
C LYS A 26 -3.21 14.14 -20.71
N CYS A 27 -2.20 14.01 -21.56
CA CYS A 27 -0.90 13.53 -21.15
C CYS A 27 0.18 13.96 -22.14
N LYS A 28 1.42 13.82 -21.70
CA LYS A 28 2.59 13.84 -22.56
C LYS A 28 3.03 12.41 -22.83
N LEU A 29 3.05 12.05 -24.10
CA LEU A 29 3.54 10.76 -24.59
C LEU A 29 5.06 10.83 -24.73
N VAL A 30 5.80 9.98 -24.03
CA VAL A 30 7.26 9.88 -24.12
C VAL A 30 7.65 8.56 -24.80
N MET A 31 8.45 8.64 -25.85
CA MET A 31 8.95 7.49 -26.59
C MET A 31 10.44 7.23 -26.28
N PRO A 32 10.96 6.03 -26.57
CA PRO A 32 12.39 5.74 -26.47
C PRO A 32 13.24 6.77 -27.24
N GLY A 33 14.34 7.19 -26.63
CA GLY A 33 15.18 8.29 -27.16
C GLY A 33 14.64 9.70 -26.85
N ASP A 34 13.82 9.81 -25.80
CA ASP A 34 13.35 11.06 -25.16
C ASP A 34 12.55 12.01 -26.07
N LYS A 35 12.05 11.50 -27.19
CA LYS A 35 11.07 12.22 -28.01
C LYS A 35 9.73 12.22 -27.29
N SER A 36 9.13 13.39 -27.16
CA SER A 36 7.84 13.54 -26.48
C SER A 36 6.88 14.46 -27.23
N TRP A 37 5.59 14.24 -27.00
CA TRP A 37 4.49 15.01 -27.57
C TRP A 37 3.41 15.24 -26.52
N ASP A 38 2.98 16.50 -26.37
CA ASP A 38 1.78 16.83 -25.60
C ASP A 38 0.53 16.48 -26.41
N GLY A 39 -0.50 16.00 -25.72
CA GLY A 39 -1.73 15.59 -26.36
C GLY A 39 -2.72 14.97 -25.40
N ALA A 40 -3.53 14.06 -25.91
CA ALA A 40 -4.45 13.27 -25.11
C ALA A 40 -4.58 11.86 -25.65
N ILE A 41 -4.73 10.89 -24.74
CA ILE A 41 -5.22 9.57 -25.09
C ILE A 41 -6.72 9.68 -25.38
N VAL A 42 -7.12 9.17 -26.54
CA VAL A 42 -8.53 9.18 -26.99
C VAL A 42 -9.13 7.78 -27.00
N GLY A 43 -8.32 6.74 -26.79
CA GLY A 43 -8.78 5.37 -26.64
C GLY A 43 -7.64 4.35 -26.59
N ARG A 44 -8.03 3.12 -26.28
CA ARG A 44 -7.17 1.94 -26.30
C ARG A 44 -7.89 0.80 -27.03
N ASP A 45 -7.15 0.07 -27.86
CA ASP A 45 -7.62 -1.14 -28.55
C ASP A 45 -6.53 -2.22 -28.44
N GLY A 46 -6.69 -3.11 -27.46
CA GLY A 46 -5.69 -4.11 -27.10
C GLY A 46 -4.36 -3.46 -26.73
N ASP A 47 -3.31 -3.77 -27.48
CA ASP A 47 -1.96 -3.22 -27.29
C ASP A 47 -1.76 -1.85 -27.96
N TRP A 48 -2.78 -1.29 -28.64
CA TRP A 48 -2.65 -0.02 -29.35
C TRP A 48 -3.29 1.12 -28.57
N ILE A 49 -2.51 2.18 -28.36
CA ILE A 49 -2.95 3.45 -27.78
C ILE A 49 -3.26 4.43 -28.91
N GLU A 50 -4.44 5.01 -28.87
CA GLU A 50 -4.83 6.11 -29.76
C GLU A 50 -4.50 7.44 -29.10
N PHE A 51 -3.53 8.15 -29.67
CA PHE A 51 -3.02 9.40 -29.12
C PHE A 51 -3.26 10.57 -30.09
N SER A 52 -3.84 11.66 -29.58
CA SER A 52 -4.12 12.87 -30.35
C SER A 52 -3.16 13.99 -29.96
N THR A 53 -2.43 14.53 -30.93
CA THR A 53 -1.45 15.64 -30.74
C THR A 53 -2.09 17.03 -30.84
N GLY A 54 -3.43 17.14 -30.74
CA GLY A 54 -4.18 18.40 -30.77
C GLY A 54 -5.03 18.62 -32.03
N ALA A 55 -5.75 19.75 -32.04
CA ALA A 55 -6.88 20.01 -32.94
C ALA A 55 -6.55 19.85 -34.44
N GLY A 56 -7.25 18.95 -35.11
CA GLY A 56 -7.26 18.79 -36.57
C GLY A 56 -6.39 17.67 -37.14
N LYS A 57 -5.57 16.99 -36.31
CA LYS A 57 -4.80 15.81 -36.74
C LYS A 57 -5.55 14.53 -36.41
N ARG A 58 -5.48 13.54 -37.30
CA ARG A 58 -5.96 12.19 -36.99
C ARG A 58 -5.12 11.63 -35.83
N PRO A 59 -5.75 10.96 -34.85
CA PRO A 59 -5.01 10.27 -33.80
C PRO A 59 -3.97 9.32 -34.41
N ILE A 60 -2.80 9.26 -33.80
CA ILE A 60 -1.78 8.27 -34.11
C ILE A 60 -2.04 7.02 -33.27
N ARG A 61 -1.76 5.84 -33.84
CA ARG A 61 -1.76 4.58 -33.09
C ARG A 61 -0.33 4.23 -32.73
N VAL A 62 -0.10 3.99 -31.44
CA VAL A 62 1.21 3.66 -30.88
C VAL A 62 1.07 2.37 -30.09
N GLY A 63 1.99 1.42 -30.27
CA GLY A 63 1.96 0.19 -29.48
C GLY A 63 2.36 0.48 -28.04
N ALA A 64 1.59 0.02 -27.05
CA ALA A 64 1.82 0.24 -25.63
C ALA A 64 3.25 -0.15 -25.21
N SER A 65 3.74 -1.30 -25.69
CA SER A 65 5.11 -1.79 -25.45
C SER A 65 6.22 -0.93 -26.05
N THR A 66 5.89 0.01 -26.94
CA THR A 66 6.86 0.95 -27.54
C THR A 66 6.91 2.29 -26.83
N ILE A 67 5.99 2.53 -25.90
CA ILE A 67 5.90 3.77 -25.13
C ILE A 67 6.89 3.67 -23.98
N LYS A 68 7.74 4.69 -23.83
CA LYS A 68 8.65 4.78 -22.68
C LYS A 68 7.87 5.18 -21.43
N GLU A 69 7.00 6.20 -21.56
CA GLU A 69 6.23 6.72 -20.43
C GLU A 69 5.01 7.56 -20.89
N LEU A 70 3.98 7.58 -20.04
CA LEU A 70 2.86 8.50 -20.09
C LEU A 70 2.90 9.44 -18.88
N GLU A 71 3.10 10.73 -19.12
CA GLU A 71 3.00 11.75 -18.07
C GLU A 71 1.58 12.33 -18.11
N PHE A 72 0.68 11.83 -17.26
CA PHE A 72 -0.71 12.30 -17.21
C PHE A 72 -0.83 13.65 -16.52
N ASP A 73 -1.67 14.53 -17.09
CA ASP A 73 -2.13 15.75 -16.45
C ASP A 73 -3.29 15.39 -15.51
N VAL A 74 -2.95 15.04 -14.27
CA VAL A 74 -3.92 14.62 -13.25
C VAL A 74 -4.33 15.84 -12.43
N ASN A 75 -5.61 16.22 -12.52
CA ASN A 75 -6.14 17.33 -11.75
C ASN A 75 -6.43 16.90 -10.31
N ILE A 76 -5.45 17.11 -9.42
CA ILE A 76 -5.53 16.79 -8.01
C ILE A 76 -5.34 18.04 -7.15
N ASP A 77 -6.29 18.27 -6.24
CA ASP A 77 -6.14 19.23 -5.16
C ASP A 77 -5.23 18.64 -4.06
N GLN A 78 -3.92 18.83 -4.23
CA GLN A 78 -2.91 18.26 -3.35
C GLN A 78 -3.00 18.81 -1.92
N ASP A 79 -3.39 20.08 -1.76
CA ASP A 79 -3.52 20.71 -0.44
C ASP A 79 -4.64 20.06 0.35
N LYS A 80 -5.78 19.80 -0.29
CA LYS A 80 -6.90 19.10 0.32
C LYS A 80 -6.58 17.64 0.64
N LEU A 81 -5.88 16.92 -0.24
CA LEU A 81 -5.42 15.56 0.07
C LEU A 81 -4.48 15.55 1.28
N ASN A 82 -3.52 16.47 1.31
CA ASN A 82 -2.57 16.60 2.41
C ASN A 82 -3.28 16.95 3.72
N GLU A 83 -4.29 17.83 3.68
CA GLU A 83 -5.10 18.16 4.85
C GLU A 83 -5.85 16.93 5.39
N MET A 84 -6.58 16.20 4.54
CA MET A 84 -7.27 14.97 4.94
C MET A 84 -6.29 13.91 5.49
N ASN A 85 -5.12 13.78 4.89
CA ASN A 85 -4.08 12.84 5.34
C ASN A 85 -3.54 13.23 6.73
N ARG A 86 -3.27 14.53 6.97
CA ARG A 86 -2.86 15.04 8.30
C ARG A 86 -3.96 14.83 9.35
N ASN A 87 -5.22 14.96 8.96
CA ASN A 87 -6.36 14.73 9.83
C ASN A 87 -6.71 13.24 10.01
N ARG A 88 -5.90 12.32 9.45
CA ARG A 88 -6.09 10.85 9.52
C ARG A 88 -7.39 10.38 8.88
N GLU A 89 -7.92 11.13 7.92
CA GLU A 89 -9.11 10.78 7.16
C GLU A 89 -8.77 9.78 6.04
N TYR A 90 -8.01 8.73 6.33
CA TYR A 90 -7.38 7.84 5.35
C TYR A 90 -8.38 7.23 4.36
N GLU A 91 -9.49 6.70 4.86
CA GLU A 91 -10.61 6.19 4.04
C GLU A 91 -11.12 7.21 3.02
N ARG A 92 -11.19 8.49 3.40
CA ARG A 92 -11.62 9.58 2.51
C ARG A 92 -10.56 9.93 1.49
N VAL A 93 -9.28 9.88 1.87
CA VAL A 93 -8.14 10.07 0.94
C VAL A 93 -8.13 8.95 -0.10
N ILE A 94 -8.23 7.68 0.35
CA ILE A 94 -8.30 6.50 -0.52
C ILE A 94 -9.46 6.66 -1.50
N SER A 95 -10.67 6.92 -1.01
CA SER A 95 -11.87 7.09 -1.85
C SER A 95 -11.73 8.21 -2.90
N ALA A 96 -11.05 9.31 -2.53
CA ALA A 96 -10.81 10.42 -3.45
C ALA A 96 -9.80 10.04 -4.54
N LEU A 97 -8.68 9.43 -4.14
CA LEU A 97 -7.65 8.95 -5.07
C LEU A 97 -8.20 7.88 -6.00
N ASP A 98 -8.90 6.86 -5.51
CA ASP A 98 -9.48 5.81 -6.36
C ASP A 98 -10.40 6.38 -7.44
N ARG A 99 -11.23 7.37 -7.10
CA ARG A 99 -12.09 8.05 -8.07
C ARG A 99 -11.29 8.82 -9.12
N ILE A 100 -10.23 9.50 -8.70
CA ILE A 100 -9.34 10.25 -9.60
C ILE A 100 -8.57 9.29 -10.51
N MET A 101 -8.13 8.16 -9.97
CA MET A 101 -7.27 7.20 -10.64
C MET A 101 -8.02 6.26 -11.58
N ALA A 102 -9.32 6.03 -11.34
CA ALA A 102 -10.15 5.11 -12.11
C ALA A 102 -10.08 5.27 -13.65
N PRO A 103 -10.09 6.49 -14.22
CA PRO A 103 -9.97 6.68 -15.67
C PRO A 103 -8.65 6.19 -16.26
N TYR A 104 -7.59 6.09 -15.46
CA TYR A 104 -6.25 5.72 -15.92
C TYR A 104 -5.96 4.23 -15.77
N ALA A 105 -6.86 3.47 -15.17
CA ALA A 105 -6.64 2.06 -14.81
C ALA A 105 -6.30 1.17 -16.03
N GLU A 106 -6.87 1.47 -17.21
CA GLU A 106 -6.61 0.73 -18.45
C GLU A 106 -5.21 0.94 -19.04
N PHE A 107 -4.42 1.85 -18.44
CA PHE A 107 -3.04 2.16 -18.84
C PHE A 107 -2.02 1.77 -17.77
N SER A 108 -2.42 1.00 -16.75
CA SER A 108 -1.54 0.63 -15.64
C SER A 108 -0.36 -0.26 -16.05
N ASP A 109 -0.42 -0.88 -17.23
CA ASP A 109 0.65 -1.65 -17.84
C ASP A 109 1.72 -0.78 -18.52
N ILE A 110 1.45 0.51 -18.70
CA ILE A 110 2.39 1.46 -19.29
C ILE A 110 2.99 2.30 -18.16
N PRO A 111 4.33 2.41 -18.11
CA PRO A 111 5.02 3.39 -17.27
C PRO A 111 4.35 4.77 -17.27
N SER A 112 4.08 5.31 -16.08
CA SER A 112 3.54 6.66 -15.94
C SER A 112 3.94 7.35 -14.63
N ASN A 113 3.66 8.64 -14.55
CA ASN A 113 3.77 9.45 -13.33
C ASN A 113 2.72 9.09 -12.26
N LEU A 114 1.87 8.09 -12.53
CA LEU A 114 0.86 7.60 -11.59
C LEU A 114 1.44 6.71 -10.48
N SER A 115 2.67 6.22 -10.63
CA SER A 115 3.34 5.38 -9.63
C SER A 115 3.42 6.08 -8.27
N GLN A 116 3.58 7.41 -8.21
CA GLN A 116 3.57 8.17 -6.95
C GLN A 116 2.22 8.10 -6.21
N TYR A 117 1.10 8.08 -6.94
CA TYR A 117 -0.23 7.98 -6.33
C TYR A 117 -0.54 6.55 -5.91
N ASN A 118 -0.07 5.57 -6.68
CA ASN A 118 -0.13 4.16 -6.30
C ASN A 118 0.71 3.90 -5.04
N ALA A 119 1.86 4.57 -4.88
CA ALA A 119 2.68 4.51 -3.67
C ALA A 119 1.90 5.05 -2.46
N LEU A 120 1.28 6.22 -2.59
CA LEU A 120 0.44 6.78 -1.54
C LEU A 120 -0.75 5.87 -1.21
N LEU A 121 -1.42 5.28 -2.21
CA LEU A 121 -2.50 4.33 -1.98
C LEU A 121 -2.04 3.08 -1.23
N MET A 122 -0.86 2.54 -1.59
CA MET A 122 -0.24 1.41 -0.88
C MET A 122 -0.07 1.73 0.61
N GLU A 123 0.54 2.88 0.94
CA GLU A 123 0.74 3.30 2.34
C GLU A 123 -0.59 3.48 3.09
N LEU A 124 -1.57 4.12 2.45
CA LEU A 124 -2.88 4.38 3.05
C LEU A 124 -3.66 3.08 3.31
N HIS A 125 -3.66 2.16 2.36
CA HIS A 125 -4.29 0.85 2.53
C HIS A 125 -3.63 0.07 3.68
N TYR A 126 -2.30 0.15 3.81
CA TYR A 126 -1.61 -0.46 4.94
C TYR A 126 -2.07 0.14 6.28
N LYS A 127 -2.19 1.47 6.37
CA LYS A 127 -2.65 2.17 7.58
C LYS A 127 -4.06 1.80 8.01
N VAL A 128 -4.95 1.53 7.06
CA VAL A 128 -6.33 1.06 7.34
C VAL A 128 -6.41 -0.47 7.47
N LYS A 129 -5.27 -1.17 7.46
CA LYS A 129 -5.14 -2.63 7.58
C LYS A 129 -5.78 -3.42 6.43
N ASP A 130 -5.89 -2.81 5.26
CA ASP A 130 -6.26 -3.49 4.02
C ASP A 130 -5.01 -4.07 3.35
N TYR A 131 -4.53 -5.19 3.90
CA TYR A 131 -3.26 -5.80 3.49
C TYR A 131 -3.32 -6.38 2.08
N ASP A 132 -4.49 -6.86 1.62
CA ASP A 132 -4.63 -7.38 0.26
C ASP A 132 -4.48 -6.26 -0.77
N LYS A 133 -5.12 -5.09 -0.56
CA LYS A 133 -4.91 -3.92 -1.42
C LYS A 133 -3.49 -3.38 -1.35
N THR A 134 -2.88 -3.38 -0.17
CA THR A 134 -1.47 -3.02 -0.01
C THR A 134 -0.59 -3.90 -0.91
N LEU A 135 -0.79 -5.22 -0.87
CA LEU A 135 -0.04 -6.18 -1.69
C LEU A 135 -0.27 -5.97 -3.20
N ASP A 136 -1.51 -5.66 -3.62
CA ASP A 136 -1.86 -5.38 -5.01
C ASP A 136 -1.06 -4.19 -5.56
N PHE A 137 -1.02 -3.07 -4.83
CA PHE A 137 -0.27 -1.89 -5.25
C PHE A 137 1.24 -2.12 -5.17
N ALA A 138 1.71 -2.70 -4.06
CA ALA A 138 3.11 -2.95 -3.83
C ALA A 138 3.70 -3.94 -4.84
N GLY A 139 2.93 -4.95 -5.29
CA GLY A 139 3.32 -5.88 -6.34
C GLY A 139 3.54 -5.21 -7.70
N LYS A 140 2.70 -4.25 -8.06
CA LYS A 140 2.86 -3.47 -9.29
C LYS A 140 4.10 -2.58 -9.22
N LEU A 141 4.28 -1.88 -8.11
CA LEU A 141 5.41 -0.96 -7.89
C LEU A 141 6.76 -1.69 -7.77
N ALA A 142 6.80 -2.84 -7.10
CA ALA A 142 8.04 -3.63 -6.97
C ALA A 142 8.54 -4.20 -8.30
N GLY A 143 7.67 -4.31 -9.32
CA GLY A 143 7.99 -4.71 -10.69
C GLY A 143 8.32 -3.56 -11.63
N ASP A 144 8.21 -2.31 -11.18
CA ASP A 144 8.45 -1.10 -11.97
C ASP A 144 9.92 -0.68 -11.89
N ASP A 145 10.71 -1.00 -12.93
CA ASP A 145 12.18 -0.89 -12.92
C ASP A 145 12.73 0.56 -12.97
N ARG A 146 11.85 1.55 -13.09
CA ARG A 146 12.21 2.96 -13.32
C ARG A 146 12.68 3.68 -12.07
N ASP A 147 12.17 3.29 -10.91
CA ASP A 147 12.45 3.94 -9.63
C ASP A 147 12.88 2.88 -8.60
N PRO A 148 14.21 2.68 -8.42
CA PRO A 148 14.73 1.72 -7.47
C PRO A 148 14.35 2.03 -6.01
N GLU A 149 14.19 3.30 -5.64
CA GLU A 149 13.79 3.69 -4.29
C GLU A 149 12.34 3.29 -4.05
N LEU A 150 11.46 3.60 -5.00
CA LEU A 150 10.05 3.20 -4.92
C LEU A 150 9.86 1.68 -4.95
N GLN A 151 10.68 0.94 -5.71
CA GLN A 151 10.67 -0.52 -5.68
C GLN A 151 11.02 -1.05 -4.29
N GLU A 152 12.06 -0.50 -3.66
CA GLU A 152 12.48 -0.96 -2.34
C GLU A 152 11.42 -0.63 -1.29
N GLN A 153 10.84 0.58 -1.35
CA GLN A 153 9.70 0.96 -0.52
C GLN A 153 8.51 0.02 -0.73
N ALA A 154 8.18 -0.32 -1.97
CA ALA A 154 7.09 -1.24 -2.27
C ALA A 154 7.35 -2.63 -1.69
N ARG A 155 8.56 -3.18 -1.85
CA ARG A 155 8.93 -4.47 -1.25
C ARG A 155 8.86 -4.44 0.27
N PHE A 156 9.25 -3.31 0.88
CA PHE A 156 9.16 -3.12 2.32
C PHE A 156 7.69 -3.24 2.79
N TYR A 157 6.77 -2.53 2.13
CA TYR A 157 5.34 -2.64 2.41
C TYR A 157 4.76 -4.03 2.08
N GLN A 158 5.27 -4.74 1.07
CA GLN A 158 4.89 -6.13 0.85
C GLN A 158 5.23 -7.02 2.04
N ALA A 159 6.46 -6.91 2.55
CA ALA A 159 6.90 -7.70 3.70
C ALA A 159 6.07 -7.37 4.95
N LEU A 160 5.86 -6.08 5.23
CA LEU A 160 5.01 -5.66 6.34
C LEU A 160 3.57 -6.19 6.20
N ALA A 161 2.96 -6.08 5.02
CA ALA A 161 1.61 -6.57 4.77
C ALA A 161 1.52 -8.10 4.95
N TYR A 162 2.51 -8.86 4.50
CA TYR A 162 2.56 -10.31 4.78
C TYR A 162 2.65 -10.59 6.27
N ILE A 163 3.55 -9.90 6.99
CA ILE A 163 3.74 -10.14 8.43
C ILE A 163 2.48 -9.78 9.23
N ASP A 164 1.92 -8.61 9.00
CA ASP A 164 0.76 -8.13 9.76
C ASP A 164 -0.54 -8.86 9.36
N ALA A 165 -0.58 -9.50 8.18
CA ALA A 165 -1.64 -10.45 7.80
C ALA A 165 -1.41 -11.88 8.36
N GLY A 166 -0.34 -12.12 9.11
CA GLY A 166 -0.01 -13.44 9.68
C GLY A 166 0.61 -14.43 8.69
N ARG A 167 1.03 -13.96 7.52
CA ARG A 167 1.57 -14.73 6.39
C ARG A 167 3.10 -14.87 6.50
N ALA A 168 3.55 -15.58 7.53
CA ALA A 168 4.97 -15.67 7.89
C ALA A 168 5.85 -16.30 6.79
N ASP A 169 5.35 -17.33 6.11
CA ASP A 169 6.11 -18.06 5.09
C ASP A 169 6.34 -17.19 3.84
N GLU A 170 5.32 -16.44 3.41
CA GLU A 170 5.42 -15.51 2.29
C GLU A 170 6.35 -14.34 2.62
N ALA A 171 6.27 -13.79 3.84
CA ALA A 171 7.21 -12.78 4.32
C ALA A 171 8.65 -13.30 4.28
N GLN A 172 8.91 -14.49 4.83
CA GLN A 172 10.24 -15.06 4.86
C GLN A 172 10.79 -15.34 3.46
N ALA A 173 9.96 -15.88 2.55
CA ALA A 173 10.35 -16.12 1.17
C ALA A 173 10.74 -14.83 0.44
N LEU A 174 9.97 -13.74 0.68
CA LEU A 174 10.27 -12.42 0.14
C LEU A 174 11.59 -11.88 0.69
N MET A 175 11.79 -11.95 2.00
CA MET A 175 13.03 -11.47 2.65
C MET A 175 14.26 -12.24 2.14
N ALA A 176 14.18 -13.56 2.00
CA ALA A 176 15.26 -14.39 1.48
C ALA A 176 15.58 -14.07 0.01
N LYS A 177 14.55 -13.83 -0.81
CA LYS A 177 14.71 -13.44 -2.23
C LYS A 177 15.56 -12.17 -2.38
N TYR A 178 15.40 -11.21 -1.47
CA TYR A 178 16.13 -9.94 -1.49
C TYR A 178 17.33 -9.89 -0.54
N GLY A 179 17.67 -11.01 0.12
CA GLY A 179 18.81 -11.11 1.04
C GLY A 179 18.68 -10.24 2.29
N TRP A 180 17.46 -9.90 2.70
CA TRP A 180 17.20 -9.11 3.91
C TRP A 180 17.36 -9.92 5.20
N ASP A 181 17.44 -11.24 5.08
CA ASP A 181 17.77 -12.17 6.15
C ASP A 181 19.28 -12.32 6.39
N GLN A 182 20.11 -11.64 5.60
CA GLN A 182 21.55 -11.68 5.69
C GLN A 182 22.10 -10.41 6.35
N ASN A 183 23.21 -10.55 7.09
CA ASN A 183 23.93 -9.44 7.70
C ASN A 183 23.07 -8.53 8.61
N VAL A 184 22.15 -9.12 9.38
CA VAL A 184 21.32 -8.41 10.37
C VAL A 184 22.14 -8.09 11.63
N GLY A 185 23.16 -7.24 11.46
CA GLY A 185 24.04 -6.74 12.51
C GLY A 185 23.67 -5.34 12.98
N GLU A 186 24.55 -4.70 13.76
CA GLU A 186 24.35 -3.34 14.27
C GLU A 186 24.31 -2.28 13.16
N ASP A 187 25.04 -2.50 12.06
CA ASP A 187 25.10 -1.60 10.91
C ASP A 187 23.97 -1.83 9.88
N ALA A 188 23.02 -2.70 10.19
CA ALA A 188 21.90 -2.97 9.28
C ALA A 188 20.95 -1.76 9.20
N PRO A 189 20.43 -1.41 8.01
CA PRO A 189 19.41 -0.37 7.87
C PRO A 189 18.21 -0.62 8.80
N PRO A 190 17.64 0.44 9.43
CA PRO A 190 16.55 0.30 10.38
C PRO A 190 15.31 -0.37 9.78
N GLU A 191 15.04 -0.17 8.49
CA GLU A 191 13.99 -0.85 7.72
C GLU A 191 14.10 -2.38 7.86
N LYS A 192 15.32 -2.89 7.68
CA LYS A 192 15.60 -4.33 7.67
C LYS A 192 15.50 -4.90 9.08
N LEU A 193 16.05 -4.18 10.06
CA LEU A 193 15.93 -4.53 11.47
C LEU A 193 14.45 -4.60 11.87
N TYR A 194 13.64 -3.64 11.44
CA TYR A 194 12.24 -3.52 11.81
C TYR A 194 11.40 -4.67 11.23
N ILE A 195 11.49 -4.93 9.92
CA ILE A 195 10.77 -6.06 9.30
C ILE A 195 11.21 -7.39 9.91
N MET A 196 12.51 -7.58 10.13
CA MET A 196 13.01 -8.81 10.74
C MET A 196 12.46 -8.99 12.16
N ALA A 197 12.44 -7.92 12.96
CA ALA A 197 11.87 -7.96 14.29
C ALA A 197 10.38 -8.34 14.27
N LYS A 198 9.61 -7.74 13.34
CA LYS A 198 8.19 -8.05 13.12
C LYS A 198 7.99 -9.53 12.73
N LEU A 199 8.84 -10.07 11.85
CA LEU A 199 8.80 -11.49 11.49
C LEU A 199 9.14 -12.41 12.67
N MET A 200 10.13 -12.06 13.49
CA MET A 200 10.49 -12.84 14.67
C MET A 200 9.37 -12.85 15.71
N ALA A 201 8.74 -11.71 15.97
CA ALA A 201 7.59 -11.63 16.87
C ALA A 201 6.39 -12.43 16.34
N LEU A 202 6.12 -12.39 15.04
CA LEU A 202 5.08 -13.23 14.42
C LEU A 202 5.34 -14.72 14.65
N LYS A 203 6.61 -15.13 14.61
CA LYS A 203 7.07 -16.49 14.93
C LYS A 203 7.18 -16.78 16.43
N LYS A 204 6.74 -15.84 17.28
CA LYS A 204 6.81 -15.91 18.74
C LYS A 204 8.25 -15.97 19.30
N ASP A 205 9.25 -15.63 18.49
CA ASP A 205 10.62 -15.39 18.94
C ASP A 205 10.77 -13.94 19.42
N TYR A 206 10.14 -13.65 20.56
CA TYR A 206 10.11 -12.31 21.13
C TYR A 206 11.48 -11.85 21.63
N ALA A 207 12.37 -12.78 21.99
CA ALA A 207 13.72 -12.44 22.42
C ALA A 207 14.51 -11.82 21.27
N SER A 208 14.54 -12.48 20.10
CA SER A 208 15.20 -11.93 18.92
C SER A 208 14.49 -10.69 18.37
N ALA A 209 13.15 -10.64 18.43
CA ALA A 209 12.40 -9.45 18.05
C ALA A 209 12.82 -8.22 18.89
N MET A 210 12.86 -8.36 20.22
CA MET A 210 13.25 -7.27 21.12
C MET A 210 14.70 -6.84 20.93
N GLU A 211 15.62 -7.78 20.70
CA GLU A 211 17.02 -7.45 20.42
C GLU A 211 17.15 -6.55 19.17
N LEU A 212 16.42 -6.87 18.10
CA LEU A 212 16.42 -6.10 16.87
C LEU A 212 15.77 -4.72 17.05
N VAL A 213 14.64 -4.65 17.76
CA VAL A 213 14.00 -3.36 18.10
C VAL A 213 14.92 -2.48 18.94
N ALA A 214 15.61 -3.06 19.92
CA ALA A 214 16.56 -2.34 20.75
C ALA A 214 17.72 -1.75 19.93
N LYS A 215 18.20 -2.44 18.89
CA LYS A 215 19.21 -1.90 17.96
C LYS A 215 18.69 -0.67 17.22
N ILE A 216 17.44 -0.69 16.74
CA ILE A 216 16.83 0.48 16.08
C ILE A 216 16.82 1.67 17.04
N ILE A 217 16.30 1.48 18.25
CA ILE A 217 16.20 2.53 19.28
C ILE A 217 17.57 3.08 19.68
N ALA A 218 18.57 2.19 19.87
CA ALA A 218 19.90 2.59 20.32
C ALA A 218 20.68 3.38 19.25
N PHE A 219 20.61 2.94 17.98
CA PHE A 219 21.48 3.48 16.93
C PHE A 219 20.80 4.50 16.01
N ASN A 220 19.46 4.57 16.01
CA ASN A 220 18.69 5.52 15.18
C ASN A 220 17.91 6.51 16.05
N SER A 221 18.49 6.91 17.18
CA SER A 221 17.77 7.66 18.22
C SER A 221 17.25 9.04 17.82
N GLN A 222 17.84 9.61 16.77
CA GLN A 222 17.50 10.93 16.24
C GLN A 222 16.58 10.86 15.04
N ASP A 223 16.21 9.65 14.59
CA ASP A 223 15.36 9.46 13.42
C ASP A 223 13.91 9.19 13.85
N PRO A 224 13.00 10.18 13.72
CA PRO A 224 11.61 10.00 14.12
C PRO A 224 10.88 8.97 13.25
N GLU A 225 11.33 8.73 12.02
CA GLU A 225 10.72 7.76 11.10
C GLU A 225 10.81 6.34 11.67
N TRP A 226 11.92 6.01 12.31
CA TRP A 226 12.19 4.66 12.83
C TRP A 226 12.02 4.55 14.34
N MET A 227 12.28 5.63 15.08
CA MET A 227 12.15 5.61 16.54
C MET A 227 10.70 5.35 16.98
N GLN A 228 9.74 6.10 16.43
CA GLN A 228 8.36 6.04 16.91
C GLN A 228 7.73 4.67 16.65
N PRO A 229 7.84 4.08 15.44
CA PRO A 229 7.30 2.74 15.18
C PRO A 229 8.03 1.65 15.97
N ALA A 230 9.33 1.79 16.24
CA ALA A 230 10.10 0.85 17.04
C ALA A 230 9.67 0.86 18.51
N GLU A 231 9.45 2.04 19.12
CA GLU A 231 8.94 2.15 20.49
C GLU A 231 7.52 1.60 20.61
N LEU A 232 6.64 1.90 19.65
CA LEU A 232 5.29 1.32 19.64
C LEU A 232 5.36 -0.21 19.56
N PHE A 233 6.17 -0.75 18.66
CA PHE A 233 6.30 -2.19 18.51
C PHE A 233 6.93 -2.87 19.75
N CYS A 234 7.82 -2.18 20.46
CA CYS A 234 8.32 -2.61 21.77
C CYS A 234 7.16 -2.77 22.79
N ALA A 235 6.24 -1.80 22.85
CA ALA A 235 5.06 -1.88 23.71
C ALA A 235 4.12 -3.04 23.31
N GLU A 236 3.95 -3.28 22.00
CA GLU A 236 3.18 -4.42 21.48
C GLU A 236 3.80 -5.75 21.92
N ILE A 237 5.13 -5.91 21.82
CA ILE A 237 5.82 -7.13 22.29
C ILE A 237 5.66 -7.31 23.80
N TYR A 238 5.82 -6.26 24.62
CA TYR A 238 5.58 -6.36 26.06
C TYR A 238 4.15 -6.79 26.38
N THR A 239 3.17 -6.29 25.61
CA THR A 239 1.76 -6.69 25.77
C THR A 239 1.58 -8.18 25.46
N GLU A 240 2.16 -8.67 24.38
CA GLU A 240 2.13 -10.09 23.99
C GLU A 240 2.79 -11.00 25.05
N LEU A 241 3.83 -10.53 25.74
CA LEU A 241 4.48 -11.25 26.83
C LEU A 241 3.74 -11.16 28.18
N GLY A 242 2.61 -10.46 28.24
CA GLY A 242 1.87 -10.20 29.48
C GLY A 242 2.58 -9.24 30.43
N MET A 243 3.61 -8.52 29.96
CA MET A 243 4.38 -7.52 30.70
C MET A 243 3.69 -6.15 30.64
N PHE A 244 2.45 -6.10 31.12
CA PHE A 244 1.57 -4.94 30.94
C PHE A 244 2.13 -3.64 31.54
N ASP A 245 2.79 -3.69 32.69
CA ASP A 245 3.39 -2.49 33.31
C ASP A 245 4.50 -1.89 32.43
N SER A 246 5.32 -2.74 31.80
CA SER A 246 6.37 -2.30 30.88
C SER A 246 5.77 -1.72 29.59
N ALA A 247 4.71 -2.33 29.06
CA ALA A 247 4.01 -1.81 27.90
C ALA A 247 3.39 -0.43 28.18
N GLU A 248 2.73 -0.26 29.33
CA GLU A 248 2.12 1.02 29.74
C GLU A 248 3.15 2.14 29.92
N GLU A 249 4.33 1.82 30.42
CA GLU A 249 5.41 2.81 30.55
C GLU A 249 5.91 3.31 29.19
N VAL A 250 6.08 2.41 28.22
CA VAL A 250 6.45 2.79 26.84
C VAL A 250 5.31 3.58 26.17
N ILE A 251 4.05 3.17 26.34
CA ILE A 251 2.88 3.93 25.85
C ILE A 251 2.87 5.35 26.43
N ARG A 252 3.17 5.51 27.72
CA ARG A 252 3.26 6.81 28.39
C ARG A 252 4.38 7.65 27.78
N GLN A 253 5.53 7.06 27.47
CA GLN A 253 6.63 7.72 26.79
C GLN A 253 6.23 8.21 25.39
N ILE A 254 5.60 7.35 24.57
CA ILE A 254 5.10 7.73 23.24
C ILE A 254 4.13 8.91 23.34
N SER A 255 3.19 8.86 24.29
CA SER A 255 2.19 9.92 24.50
C SER A 255 2.82 11.27 24.89
N LEU A 256 3.99 11.25 25.53
CA LEU A 256 4.72 12.43 25.98
C LEU A 256 5.63 13.00 24.88
N LEU A 257 6.31 12.14 24.14
CA LEU A 257 7.33 12.54 23.16
C LEU A 257 6.77 12.74 21.75
N TYR A 258 5.77 11.95 21.36
CA TYR A 258 5.26 11.85 19.98
C TYR A 258 3.76 12.16 19.90
N LYS A 259 3.32 13.18 20.64
CA LYS A 259 1.91 13.52 20.71
C LYS A 259 1.31 13.83 19.34
N ASN A 260 0.10 13.31 19.09
CA ASN A 260 -0.63 13.47 17.83
C ASN A 260 0.08 12.85 16.61
N THR A 261 0.84 11.76 16.78
CA THR A 261 1.35 10.91 15.68
C THR A 261 0.53 9.63 15.52
N ASN A 262 0.75 8.87 14.45
CA ASN A 262 0.02 7.61 14.23
C ASN A 262 0.29 6.62 15.36
N GLU A 263 1.51 6.67 15.87
CA GLU A 263 2.04 5.82 16.90
C GLU A 263 1.40 6.16 18.25
N ASP A 264 1.15 7.44 18.54
CA ASP A 264 0.37 7.85 19.73
C ASP A 264 -1.08 7.32 19.69
N ASP A 265 -1.78 7.49 18.56
CA ASP A 265 -3.14 6.94 18.41
C ASP A 265 -3.18 5.41 18.59
N GLN A 266 -2.18 4.70 18.05
CA GLN A 266 -2.07 3.26 18.21
C GLN A 266 -1.70 2.87 19.65
N ALA A 267 -0.82 3.62 20.30
CA ALA A 267 -0.45 3.42 21.70
C ALA A 267 -1.67 3.60 22.63
N GLN A 268 -2.54 4.58 22.37
CA GLN A 268 -3.80 4.73 23.12
C GLN A 268 -4.76 3.54 22.91
N LYS A 269 -4.85 3.01 21.68
CA LYS A 269 -5.64 1.80 21.39
C LYS A 269 -5.07 0.58 22.12
N LEU A 270 -3.74 0.42 22.11
CA LEU A 270 -3.04 -0.65 22.80
C LEU A 270 -3.25 -0.57 24.32
N LYS A 271 -3.26 0.63 24.90
CA LYS A 271 -3.59 0.83 26.32
C LYS A 271 -4.97 0.28 26.69
N ILE A 272 -5.99 0.60 25.89
CA ILE A 272 -7.35 0.08 26.10
C ILE A 272 -7.37 -1.45 25.98
N GLN A 273 -6.58 -2.02 25.08
CA GLN A 273 -6.44 -3.48 24.95
C GLN A 273 -5.78 -4.10 26.20
N ILE A 274 -4.72 -3.50 26.73
CA ILE A 274 -4.05 -3.95 27.96
C ILE A 274 -5.05 -3.97 29.15
N GLU A 275 -5.86 -2.93 29.30
CA GLU A 275 -6.89 -2.88 30.36
C GLU A 275 -7.89 -4.05 30.26
N LYS A 276 -8.31 -4.41 29.04
CA LYS A 276 -9.16 -5.58 28.80
C LYS A 276 -8.47 -6.89 29.15
N LEU A 277 -7.24 -7.08 28.69
CA LEU A 277 -6.46 -8.29 28.97
C LEU A 277 -6.20 -8.49 30.47
N ARG A 278 -5.98 -7.41 31.22
CA ARG A 278 -5.87 -7.46 32.69
C ARG A 278 -7.17 -7.93 33.34
N ALA A 279 -8.30 -7.35 32.95
CA ALA A 279 -9.60 -7.73 33.48
C ALA A 279 -9.94 -9.21 33.18
N GLU A 280 -9.59 -9.70 31.98
CA GLU A 280 -9.75 -11.10 31.59
C GLU A 280 -8.87 -12.03 32.45
N LYS A 281 -7.61 -11.65 32.68
CA LYS A 281 -6.69 -12.40 33.53
C LYS A 281 -7.16 -12.48 34.99
N GLU A 282 -7.56 -11.35 35.56
CA GLU A 282 -8.11 -11.30 36.93
C GLU A 282 -9.36 -12.17 37.09
N LEU A 283 -10.25 -12.15 36.09
CA LEU A 283 -11.43 -13.00 36.06
C LEU A 283 -11.04 -14.48 36.01
N GLN A 284 -10.10 -14.86 35.15
CA GLN A 284 -9.62 -16.24 35.04
C GLN A 284 -8.99 -16.72 36.36
N ASP A 285 -8.10 -15.93 36.96
CA ASP A 285 -7.46 -16.24 38.24
C ASP A 285 -8.51 -16.44 39.37
N SER A 286 -9.61 -15.66 39.35
CA SER A 286 -10.72 -15.78 40.31
C SER A 286 -11.56 -17.06 40.13
N LEU A 287 -11.68 -17.55 38.90
CA LEU A 287 -12.43 -18.78 38.59
C LEU A 287 -11.62 -20.01 38.96
N GLU A 288 -10.32 -20.03 38.63
CA GLU A 288 -9.40 -21.13 38.97
C GLU A 288 -9.28 -21.31 40.49
N THR A 289 -9.19 -20.21 41.24
CA THR A 289 -9.17 -20.25 42.72
C THR A 289 -10.48 -20.70 43.37
N THR A 290 -11.61 -20.67 42.64
CA THR A 290 -12.91 -21.15 43.13
C THR A 290 -13.13 -22.64 42.83
N GLU A 291 -12.49 -23.19 41.79
CA GLU A 291 -12.56 -24.63 41.45
C GLU A 291 -11.60 -25.50 42.29
N GLU A 292 -10.52 -24.92 42.84
CA GLU A 292 -9.56 -25.61 43.71
C GLU A 292 -9.94 -25.62 45.21
N ALA A 293 -11.03 -24.93 45.60
CA ALA A 293 -11.51 -24.77 46.98
C ALA A 293 -12.69 -25.70 47.32
#